data_AF-A0A2N3FB87-F1
#
_entry.id   AF-A0A2N3FB87-F1
#
_cell.length_a   1.000
_cell.length_b   1.000
_cell.length_c   1.000
_cell.angle_alpha   90.00
_cell.angle_beta   90.00
_cell.angle_gamma   90.00
#
_symmetry.space_group_name_H-M   'P 1'
#
loop_
_entity.id
_entity.type
_entity.pdbx_description
1 polymer ?
#
loop_
_entity_poly.entity_id
_entity_poly.type
_entity_poly.pdbx_seq_one_letter_code
_entity_poly.pdbx_strand_id
1 'polypeptide(L)'
;MARVVLTPAAKEDVRELDGSARQLVLKAMKKLEVHPESRGAPLGSRSNSNLTGFRKLVVGDRQYRIVYQVEADGSVCVVWVVGTRVDAECYDEAKARVALYARDPGLAATLTQLLDAAFEATES
;
A
#
# COMPACT_ATOMS: atom_id res chain seq x y z
N MET A 1 -11.07 8.99 10.40
CA MET A 1 -9.87 8.12 10.31
C MET A 1 -10.01 7.29 9.05
N ALA A 2 -8.93 7.08 8.32
CA ALA A 2 -8.89 6.21 7.16
C ALA A 2 -8.73 4.74 7.60
N ARG A 3 -9.38 3.83 6.88
CA ARG A 3 -9.16 2.39 7.03
C ARG A 3 -7.93 1.99 6.22
N VAL A 4 -6.98 1.32 6.86
CA VAL A 4 -5.76 0.83 6.18
C VAL A 4 -5.97 -0.62 5.78
N VAL A 5 -5.93 -0.90 4.48
CA VAL A 5 -6.10 -2.26 3.94
C VAL A 5 -4.85 -2.70 3.20
N LEU A 6 -4.45 -3.95 3.35
CA LEU A 6 -3.30 -4.53 2.67
C LEU A 6 -3.78 -5.47 1.57
N THR A 7 -3.20 -5.35 0.37
CA THR A 7 -3.34 -6.39 -0.66
C THR A 7 -2.78 -7.72 -0.15
N PRO A 8 -3.17 -8.87 -0.72
CA PRO A 8 -2.61 -10.17 -0.33
C PRO A 8 -1.08 -10.20 -0.39
N ALA A 9 -0.50 -9.62 -1.43
CA ALA A 9 0.95 -9.55 -1.58
C ALA A 9 1.59 -8.64 -0.50
N ALA A 10 0.98 -7.48 -0.19
CA ALA A 10 1.46 -6.63 0.90
C ALA A 10 1.38 -7.31 2.28
N LYS A 11 0.43 -8.25 2.49
CA LYS A 11 0.39 -9.05 3.71
C LYS A 11 1.60 -9.99 3.78
N GLU A 12 1.98 -10.63 2.68
CA GLU A 12 3.20 -11.45 2.62
C GLU A 12 4.45 -10.61 2.89
N ASP A 13 4.57 -9.46 2.22
CA ASP A 13 5.70 -8.54 2.44
C ASP A 13 5.91 -8.23 3.94
N VAL A 14 4.83 -8.00 4.69
CA VAL A 14 4.88 -7.72 6.13
C VAL A 14 5.23 -8.96 6.96
N ARG A 15 4.83 -10.16 6.51
CA ARG A 15 5.16 -11.43 7.19
C ARG A 15 6.63 -11.78 7.05
N GLU A 16 7.26 -11.43 5.94
CA GLU A 16 8.68 -11.69 5.66
C GLU A 16 9.64 -10.77 6.44
N LEU A 17 9.15 -9.66 6.98
CA LEU A 17 9.96 -8.76 7.80
C LEU A 17 10.37 -9.38 9.14
N ASP A 18 11.60 -9.09 9.56
CA ASP A 18 12.05 -9.41 10.91
C ASP A 18 11.21 -8.71 11.99
N GLY A 19 11.26 -9.21 13.23
CA GLY A 19 10.40 -8.72 14.31
C GLY A 19 10.53 -7.21 14.60
N SER A 20 11.72 -6.65 14.45
CA SER A 20 11.96 -5.22 14.70
C SER A 20 11.45 -4.35 13.54
N ALA A 21 11.72 -4.79 12.30
CA ALA A 21 11.27 -4.18 11.06
C ALA A 21 9.75 -4.17 10.98
N ARG A 22 9.13 -5.32 11.28
CA ARG A 22 7.67 -5.49 11.28
C ARG A 22 6.99 -4.53 12.26
N GLN A 23 7.53 -4.37 13.47
CA GLN A 23 6.97 -3.41 14.44
C GLN A 23 7.05 -1.96 13.96
N LEU A 24 8.16 -1.57 13.33
CA LEU A 24 8.31 -0.22 12.76
C LEU A 24 7.31 0.03 11.63
N VAL A 25 7.14 -0.94 10.74
CA VAL A 25 6.19 -0.89 9.63
C VAL A 25 4.74 -0.81 10.14
N LEU A 26 4.35 -1.65 11.09
CA LEU A 26 2.99 -1.63 11.65
C LEU A 26 2.67 -0.29 12.34
N LYS A 27 3.62 0.28 13.08
CA LYS A 27 3.48 1.63 13.65
C LYS A 27 3.33 2.70 12.58
N ALA A 28 4.05 2.57 11.46
CA ALA A 28 3.92 3.49 10.34
C ALA A 28 2.56 3.35 9.63
N MET A 29 2.05 2.14 9.45
CA MET A 29 0.71 1.88 8.91
C MET A 29 -0.38 2.49 9.79
N LYS A 30 -0.27 2.36 11.12
CA LYS A 30 -1.22 3.00 12.04
C LYS A 30 -1.29 4.52 11.88
N LYS A 31 -0.17 5.17 11.50
CA LYS A 31 -0.16 6.62 11.19
C LYS A 31 -0.91 6.97 9.90
N LEU A 32 -1.11 6.00 9.00
CA LEU A 32 -1.90 6.18 7.78
C LEU A 32 -3.41 6.18 8.06
N GLU A 33 -3.86 5.76 9.25
CA GLU A 33 -5.27 5.92 9.65
C GLU A 33 -5.67 7.39 9.86
N VAL A 34 -4.70 8.31 9.93
CA VAL A 34 -4.94 9.73 10.16
C VAL A 34 -4.31 10.54 9.03
N HIS A 35 -5.17 11.06 8.15
CA HIS A 35 -4.81 11.87 6.99
C HIS A 35 -3.74 11.22 6.08
N PRO A 36 -3.95 10.01 5.55
CA PRO A 36 -2.98 9.31 4.70
C PRO A 36 -2.55 10.11 3.45
N GLU A 37 -3.43 10.97 2.94
CA GLU A 37 -3.21 11.91 1.84
C GLU A 37 -2.17 12.99 2.16
N SER A 38 -2.02 13.34 3.44
CA SER A 38 -1.03 14.30 3.94
C SER A 38 0.31 13.65 4.27
N ARG A 39 0.37 12.31 4.30
CA ARG A 39 1.54 11.53 4.69
C ARG A 39 2.40 11.18 3.49
N GLY A 40 3.67 10.87 3.75
CA GLY A 40 4.60 10.41 2.72
C GLY A 40 4.81 11.42 1.58
N ALA A 41 5.37 10.93 0.48
CA ALA A 41 5.55 11.72 -0.75
C ALA A 41 4.77 11.08 -1.90
N PRO A 42 4.13 11.87 -2.77
CA PRO A 42 3.51 11.33 -3.98
C PRO A 42 4.57 10.68 -4.87
N LEU A 43 4.21 9.57 -5.48
CA LEU A 43 4.99 8.95 -6.55
C LEU A 43 4.60 9.65 -7.85
N GLY A 44 5.55 10.37 -8.43
CA GLY A 44 5.35 11.04 -9.72
C GLY A 44 5.53 10.07 -10.89
N SER A 45 5.02 10.47 -12.06
CA SER A 45 5.36 9.88 -13.34
C SER A 45 6.84 10.16 -13.63
N ARG A 46 7.70 9.14 -13.52
CA ARG A 46 8.95 9.13 -14.29
C ARG A 46 8.70 8.18 -15.45
N SER A 47 8.80 8.71 -16.67
CA SER A 47 8.90 7.99 -17.95
C SER A 47 8.71 6.48 -17.81
N ASN A 48 7.48 6.02 -18.11
CA ASN A 48 7.04 4.62 -18.12
C ASN A 48 6.58 3.95 -16.79
N SER A 49 6.30 4.71 -15.71
CA SER A 49 5.67 4.14 -14.50
C SER A 49 4.26 4.66 -14.23
N ASN A 50 3.27 3.76 -14.17
CA ASN A 50 1.85 4.08 -13.90
C ASN A 50 1.54 4.21 -12.38
N LEU A 51 2.46 4.76 -11.59
CA LEU A 51 2.29 4.97 -10.15
C LEU A 51 1.66 6.34 -9.81
N THR A 52 1.08 7.01 -10.81
CA THR A 52 0.29 8.22 -10.59
C THR A 52 -0.86 7.91 -9.63
N GLY A 53 -1.03 8.75 -8.59
CA GLY A 53 -2.02 8.51 -7.53
C GLY A 53 -1.49 7.69 -6.35
N PHE A 54 -0.31 7.08 -6.47
CA PHE A 54 0.34 6.39 -5.36
C PHE A 54 1.22 7.34 -4.54
N ARG A 55 1.47 6.92 -3.30
CA ARG A 55 2.33 7.61 -2.34
C ARG A 55 3.31 6.62 -1.74
N LYS A 56 4.44 7.13 -1.29
CA LYS A 56 5.44 6.37 -0.52
C LYS A 56 5.61 6.94 0.89
N LEU A 57 5.61 6.06 1.88
CA LEU A 57 6.03 6.38 3.24
C LEU A 57 7.39 5.72 3.51
N VAL A 58 8.33 6.49 4.05
CA VAL A 58 9.68 6.03 4.39
C VAL A 58 9.73 5.73 5.89
N VAL A 59 10.25 4.56 6.27
CA VAL A 59 10.17 4.01 7.64
C VAL A 59 11.53 3.46 8.08
N GLY A 60 11.81 3.48 9.39
CA GLY A 60 12.98 2.84 10.00
C GLY A 60 14.30 3.35 9.44
N ASP A 61 14.62 4.63 9.70
CA ASP A 61 15.83 5.29 9.18
C ASP A 61 16.07 5.09 7.67
N ARG A 62 14.99 5.22 6.90
CA ARG A 62 14.99 5.11 5.42
C ARG A 62 15.25 3.71 4.88
N GLN A 63 15.30 2.70 5.76
CA GLN A 63 15.50 1.31 5.41
C GLN A 63 14.27 0.69 4.72
N TYR A 64 13.05 1.13 5.07
CA TYR A 64 11.81 0.55 4.54
C TYR A 64 10.95 1.57 3.80
N ARG A 65 10.15 1.09 2.85
CA ARG A 65 9.15 1.85 2.09
C ARG A 65 7.81 1.14 2.12
N ILE A 66 6.76 1.91 2.32
CA ILE A 66 5.37 1.48 2.15
C ILE A 66 4.84 2.23 0.93
N VAL A 67 4.43 1.50 -0.11
CA VAL A 67 3.75 2.06 -1.28
C VAL A 67 2.26 1.85 -1.09
N TYR A 68 1.51 2.94 -1.16
CA TYR A 68 0.08 2.94 -0.90
C TYR A 68 -0.68 3.91 -1.80
N GLN A 69 -1.97 3.67 -1.94
CA GLN A 69 -2.91 4.55 -2.63
C GLN A 69 -3.99 4.96 -1.63
N VAL A 70 -4.54 6.15 -1.81
CA VAL A 70 -5.64 6.68 -1.00
C VAL A 70 -6.82 6.93 -1.92
N GLU A 71 -8.01 6.54 -1.49
CA GLU A 71 -9.26 6.89 -2.17
C GLU A 71 -9.46 8.41 -2.20
N ALA A 72 -10.23 8.90 -3.17
CA ALA A 72 -10.39 10.34 -3.42
C ALA A 72 -10.96 11.12 -2.21
N ASP A 73 -11.78 10.46 -1.39
CA ASP A 73 -12.39 11.02 -0.18
C ASP A 73 -11.50 10.87 1.09
N GLY A 74 -10.34 10.21 0.97
CA GLY A 74 -9.43 9.97 2.08
C GLY A 74 -9.86 8.86 3.06
N SER A 75 -10.96 8.14 2.78
CA SER A 75 -11.55 7.17 3.72
C SER A 75 -10.80 5.83 3.76
N VAL A 76 -10.13 5.45 2.66
CA VAL A 76 -9.42 4.18 2.54
C VAL A 76 -7.99 4.40 2.06
N CYS A 77 -7.06 3.70 2.71
CA CYS A 77 -5.65 3.67 2.36
C CYS A 77 -5.25 2.21 2.03
N VAL A 78 -5.04 1.91 0.75
CA VAL A 78 -4.64 0.58 0.30
C VAL A 78 -3.12 0.50 0.21
N VAL A 79 -2.52 -0.39 0.98
CA VAL A 79 -1.09 -0.70 0.94
C VAL A 79 -0.85 -1.82 -0.07
N TRP A 80 0.05 -1.54 -1.01
CA TRP A 80 0.35 -2.42 -2.14
C TRP A 80 1.69 -3.14 -2.00
N VAL A 81 2.68 -2.46 -1.43
CA VAL A 81 4.03 -3.00 -1.27
C VAL A 81 4.63 -2.51 0.04
N VAL A 82 5.29 -3.41 0.76
CA VAL A 82 6.24 -3.08 1.83
C VAL A 82 7.59 -3.68 1.45
N GLY A 83 8.64 -2.86 1.42
CA GLY A 83 9.95 -3.38 0.98
C GLY A 83 11.12 -2.56 1.50
N THR A 84 12.32 -3.10 1.34
CA THR A 84 13.55 -2.42 1.79
C THR A 84 14.04 -1.38 0.77
N ARG A 85 15.04 -0.59 1.17
CA ARG A 85 15.70 0.40 0.32
C ARG A 85 16.63 -0.21 -0.71
N VAL A 86 17.20 -1.38 -0.42
CA VAL A 86 18.39 -1.89 -1.11
C VAL A 86 18.12 -2.09 -2.59
N ASP A 87 16.89 -2.45 -2.93
CA ASP A 87 16.67 -3.02 -4.25
C ASP A 87 16.10 -2.06 -5.29
N ALA A 88 15.57 -0.89 -4.91
CA ALA A 88 14.64 -0.11 -5.77
C ALA A 88 13.42 -0.92 -6.30
N GLU A 89 13.42 -2.24 -6.15
CA GLU A 89 12.41 -3.24 -6.49
C GLU A 89 11.06 -2.90 -5.90
N CYS A 90 10.99 -2.27 -4.72
CA CYS A 90 9.71 -1.85 -4.14
C CYS A 90 8.88 -1.00 -5.12
N TYR A 91 9.51 -0.22 -6.01
CA TYR A 91 8.79 0.52 -7.05
C TYR A 91 8.49 -0.31 -8.30
N ASP A 92 9.37 -1.23 -8.70
CA ASP A 92 9.15 -2.08 -9.87
C ASP A 92 8.12 -3.18 -9.57
N GLU A 93 8.16 -3.75 -8.37
CA GLU A 93 7.16 -4.63 -7.79
C GLU A 93 5.80 -3.92 -7.67
N ALA A 94 5.78 -2.66 -7.21
CA ALA A 94 4.55 -1.88 -7.21
C ALA A 94 4.00 -1.71 -8.63
N LYS A 95 4.85 -1.39 -9.62
CA LYS A 95 4.42 -1.30 -11.03
C LYS A 95 3.90 -2.63 -11.56
N ALA A 96 4.59 -3.74 -11.27
CA ALA A 96 4.23 -5.07 -11.73
C ALA A 96 2.88 -5.50 -11.14
N ARG A 97 2.70 -5.33 -9.82
CA ARG A 97 1.43 -5.59 -9.13
C ARG A 97 0.34 -4.71 -9.74
N VAL A 98 0.50 -3.40 -9.77
CA VAL A 98 -0.53 -2.49 -10.33
C VAL A 98 -0.87 -2.84 -11.79
N ALA A 99 0.11 -3.17 -12.63
CA ALA A 99 -0.12 -3.57 -14.01
C ALA A 99 -0.88 -4.90 -14.13
N LEU A 100 -0.62 -5.87 -13.23
CA LEU A 100 -1.33 -7.14 -13.18
C LEU A 100 -2.80 -6.93 -12.83
N TYR A 101 -3.11 -6.08 -11.84
CA TYR A 101 -4.48 -5.72 -11.49
C TYR A 101 -5.18 -4.88 -12.57
N ALA A 102 -4.46 -3.99 -13.26
CA ALA A 102 -5.03 -3.19 -14.35
C ALA A 102 -5.34 -4.02 -15.62
N ARG A 103 -4.67 -5.16 -15.81
CA ARG A 103 -4.87 -6.06 -16.95
C ARG A 103 -5.97 -7.10 -16.72
N ASP A 104 -6.36 -7.33 -15.48
CA ASP A 104 -7.41 -8.29 -15.12
C ASP A 104 -8.53 -7.58 -14.32
N PRO A 105 -9.59 -7.12 -15.01
CA PRO A 105 -10.75 -6.49 -14.38
C PRO A 105 -11.43 -7.41 -13.35
N GLY A 106 -11.32 -8.73 -13.49
CA GLY A 106 -11.86 -9.70 -12.54
C GLY A 106 -11.11 -9.68 -11.21
N LEU A 107 -9.79 -9.47 -11.24
CA LEU A 107 -8.99 -9.32 -10.03
C LEU A 107 -9.23 -7.97 -9.34
N ALA A 108 -9.41 -6.90 -10.11
CA ALA A 108 -9.81 -5.60 -9.58
C ALA A 108 -11.20 -5.67 -8.92
N ALA A 109 -12.18 -6.27 -9.59
CA ALA A 109 -13.52 -6.48 -9.04
C ALA A 109 -13.50 -7.39 -7.81
N THR A 110 -12.66 -8.44 -7.80
CA THR A 110 -12.48 -9.31 -6.63
C THR A 110 -11.84 -8.56 -5.47
N LEU A 111 -10.87 -7.68 -5.72
CA LEU A 111 -10.27 -6.86 -4.67
C LEU A 111 -11.28 -5.85 -4.12
N THR A 112 -12.07 -5.20 -4.98
CA THR A 112 -13.19 -4.35 -4.58
C THR A 112 -14.20 -5.13 -3.75
N GLN A 113 -14.63 -6.31 -4.19
CA GLN A 113 -15.52 -7.18 -3.43
C GLN A 113 -14.92 -7.64 -2.10
N LEU A 114 -13.62 -7.90 -2.02
CA LEU A 114 -12.94 -8.23 -0.76
C LEU A 114 -12.82 -7.01 0.15
N LEU A 115 -12.63 -5.81 -0.42
CA LEU A 115 -12.60 -4.54 0.31
C LEU A 115 -13.99 -4.17 0.84
N ASP A 116 -15.04 -4.46 0.08
CA ASP A 116 -16.46 -4.26 0.39
C ASP A 116 -16.97 -5.31 1.39
N ALA A 117 -16.65 -6.59 1.21
CA ALA A 117 -16.99 -7.64 2.17
C ALA A 117 -16.27 -7.44 3.51
N ALA A 118 -15.02 -6.97 3.47
CA ALA A 118 -14.30 -6.55 4.69
C ALA A 118 -14.86 -5.25 5.29
N PHE A 119 -15.68 -4.49 4.55
CA PHE A 119 -16.39 -3.30 5.04
C PHE A 119 -17.70 -3.71 5.73
N GLU A 120 -18.50 -4.57 5.11
CA GLU A 120 -19.77 -5.07 5.67
C GLU A 120 -19.56 -5.92 6.94
N ALA A 121 -18.49 -6.73 6.99
CA ALA A 121 -18.18 -7.58 8.14
C ALA A 121 -17.78 -6.81 9.42
N THR A 122 -17.50 -5.50 9.31
CA THR A 122 -17.18 -4.63 10.46
C THR A 122 -18.36 -3.81 10.98
N GLU A 123 -19.51 -3.84 10.29
CA GLU A 123 -20.75 -3.14 10.70
C GLU A 123 -21.81 -4.08 11.32
N SER A 124 -21.47 -5.36 11.57
CA SER A 124 -22.35 -6.39 12.17
C SER A 124 -21.99 -6.72 13.62
#